data_AF-A0A063ZGX4-F1
#
_entry.id   AF-A0A063ZGX4-F1
#
_cell.length_a   1.000
_cell.length_b   1.000
_cell.length_c   1.000
_cell.angle_alpha   90.00
_cell.angle_beta   90.00
_cell.angle_gamma   90.00
#
_symmetry.space_group_name_H-M   'P 1'
#
loop_
_entity.id
_entity.type
_entity.pdbx_description
1 polymer ?
#
loop_
_entity_poly.entity_id
_entity_poly.type
_entity_poly.pdbx_seq_one_letter_code
_entity_poly.pdbx_strand_id
1 'polypeptide(L)' 'MAADLTSKQRQILQYLRENAATKTYFKSRLIGKELGMTAKEVGSNITALQNSEYDIDIEKWGYSSSTTWKVDV' A
#
# COMPACT_ATOMS: atom_id res chain seq x y z
N MET A 1 -12.16 -16.36 0.65
CA MET A 1 -10.87 -16.95 1.10
C MET A 1 -9.93 -15.79 1.34
N ALA A 2 -9.47 -15.57 2.58
CA ALA A 2 -8.45 -14.55 2.82
C ALA A 2 -7.22 -14.98 2.04
N ALA A 3 -6.83 -14.20 1.02
CA ALA A 3 -5.65 -14.50 0.23
C ALA A 3 -4.46 -14.72 1.18
N ASP A 4 -3.67 -15.77 0.96
CA ASP A 4 -2.44 -16.03 1.71
C ASP A 4 -1.44 -14.89 1.46
N LEU A 5 -1.58 -13.82 2.25
CA LEU A 5 -0.72 -12.65 2.13
C LEU A 5 0.68 -13.01 2.60
N THR A 6 1.65 -12.70 1.75
CA THR A 6 3.07 -12.70 2.13
C THR A 6 3.29 -11.77 3.32
N SER A 7 4.36 -11.98 4.09
CA SER A 7 4.68 -11.13 5.25
C SER A 7 4.79 -9.65 4.85
N LYS A 8 5.38 -9.35 3.69
CA LYS A 8 5.49 -7.97 3.18
C LYS A 8 4.15 -7.35 2.84
N GLN A 9 3.25 -8.11 2.18
CA GLN A 9 1.90 -7.64 1.88
C GLN A 9 1.11 -7.36 3.15
N ARG A 10 1.22 -8.22 4.18
CA ARG A 10 0.59 -7.99 5.50
C ARG A 10 1.08 -6.70 6.15
N GLN A 11 2.40 -6.50 6.18
CA GLN A 11 2.99 -5.28 6.76
C GLN A 11 2.53 -4.02 6.02
N ILE A 12 2.48 -4.05 4.69
CA ILE A 12 2.00 -2.92 3.88
C ILE A 12 0.51 -2.68 4.12
N LEU A 13 -0.31 -3.72 4.09
CA LEU A 13 -1.76 -3.61 4.31
C LEU A 13 -2.09 -3.04 5.69
N GLN A 14 -1.40 -3.51 6.73
CA GLN A 14 -1.54 -2.98 8.09
C GLN A 14 -1.16 -1.51 8.14
N TYR A 15 0.00 -1.14 7.58
CA TYR A 15 0.46 0.25 7.53
C TYR A 15 -0.56 1.16 6.83
N LEU A 16 -1.14 0.73 5.72
CA LEU A 16 -2.17 1.51 5.02
C LEU A 16 -3.41 1.67 5.90
N ARG A 17 -3.94 0.60 6.48
CA ARG A 17 -5.14 0.64 7.35
C ARG A 17 -4.98 1.56 8.55
N GLU A 18 -3.86 1.45 9.26
CA GLU A 18 -3.58 2.25 10.46
C GLU A 18 -3.51 3.76 10.14
N ASN A 19 -3.11 4.12 8.93
CA ASN A 19 -2.93 5.50 8.52
C ASN A 19 -4.08 6.06 7.68
N ALA A 20 -4.88 5.22 7.02
CA ALA A 20 -5.92 5.63 6.07
C ALA A 20 -7.00 6.53 6.71
N ALA A 21 -7.25 6.37 8.01
CA ALA A 21 -8.18 7.23 8.75
C ALA A 21 -7.76 8.71 8.83
N THR A 22 -6.48 9.01 8.65
CA THR A 22 -5.94 10.39 8.75
C THR A 22 -5.21 10.85 7.49
N LYS A 23 -4.97 9.94 6.54
CA LYS A 23 -4.16 10.19 5.35
C LYS A 23 -4.72 9.43 4.16
N THR A 24 -4.98 10.16 3.09
CA THR A 24 -5.52 9.60 1.85
C THR A 24 -4.44 9.19 0.85
N TYR A 25 -3.29 9.89 0.82
CA TYR A 25 -2.26 9.68 -0.21
C TYR A 25 -0.97 9.10 0.34
N PHE A 26 -0.55 7.97 -0.23
CA PHE A 26 0.61 7.21 0.20
C PHE A 26 1.62 7.05 -0.93
N LYS A 27 2.85 7.53 -0.72
CA LYS A 27 3.95 7.38 -1.70
C LYS A 27 4.73 6.11 -1.41
N SER A 28 4.92 5.24 -2.41
CA SER A 28 5.66 3.98 -2.25
C SER A 28 7.05 4.17 -1.61
N ARG A 29 7.75 5.26 -1.96
CA ARG A 29 9.06 5.57 -1.36
C ARG A 29 9.00 5.85 0.13
N LEU A 30 7.95 6.51 0.61
CA LEU A 30 7.80 6.85 2.02
C LEU A 30 7.44 5.61 2.84
N ILE A 31 6.48 4.81 2.34
CA ILE A 31 6.15 3.51 2.94
C ILE A 31 7.40 2.62 3.01
N GLY A 32 8.18 2.57 1.92
CA GLY A 32 9.40 1.77 1.88
C GLY A 32 10.42 2.18 2.95
N LYS A 33 10.60 3.49 3.16
CA LYS A 33 11.48 4.01 4.21
C LYS A 33 11.02 3.58 5.61
N GLU A 34 9.71 3.60 5.87
CA GLU A 34 9.11 3.22 7.16
C GLU A 34 9.19 1.71 7.41
N LEU A 35 8.91 0.91 6.39
CA LEU A 35 8.81 -0.55 6.50
C LEU A 35 10.12 -1.29 6.17
N GLY A 36 11.21 -0.57 5.90
CA GLY A 36 12.49 -1.16 5.51
C GLY A 36 12.46 -1.88 4.14
N MET A 37 11.64 -1.38 3.21
CA MET A 37 11.47 -1.93 1.86
C MET A 37 11.87 -0.91 0.78
N THR A 38 12.18 -1.37 -0.42
CA THR A 38 12.37 -0.44 -1.54
C THR A 38 11.03 0.08 -2.07
N ALA A 39 11.05 1.26 -2.70
CA ALA A 39 9.84 1.82 -3.34
C ALA A 39 9.25 0.90 -4.41
N LYS A 40 10.11 0.14 -5.12
CA LYS A 40 9.68 -0.83 -6.13
C LYS A 40 8.97 -2.01 -5.49
N GLU A 41 9.54 -2.60 -4.44
CA GLU A 41 8.91 -3.70 -3.71
C GLU A 41 7.55 -3.28 -3.15
N VAL A 42 7.45 -2.09 -2.54
CA VAL A 42 6.18 -1.58 -2.04
C VAL A 42 5.16 -1.46 -3.18
N GLY A 43 5.53 -0.85 -4.30
CA GLY A 43 4.62 -0.68 -5.43
C GLY A 43 4.10 -2.01 -6.00
N SER A 44 4.98 -3.01 -6.13
CA SER A 44 4.58 -4.35 -6.57
C SER A 44 3.61 -5.02 -5.58
N ASN A 45 3.87 -4.91 -4.28
CA ASN A 45 3.00 -5.50 -3.27
C ASN A 45 1.65 -4.78 -3.17
N ILE A 46 1.61 -3.44 -3.26
CA ILE A 46 0.34 -2.71 -3.29
C ILE A 46 -0.47 -3.04 -4.55
N THR A 47 0.17 -3.21 -5.70
CA THR A 47 -0.53 -3.69 -6.92
C THR A 47 -1.19 -5.05 -6.67
N ALA A 48 -0.51 -5.97 -5.99
CA ALA A 48 -1.09 -7.25 -5.63
C ALA A 48 -2.25 -7.10 -4.62
N LEU A 49 -2.14 -6.17 -3.67
CA LEU A 49 -3.19 -5.87 -2.70
C LEU A 49 -4.43 -5.23 -3.35
N GLN A 50 -4.25 -4.34 -4.32
CA GLN A 50 -5.34 -3.71 -5.07
C GLN A 50 -6.24 -4.72 -5.78
N ASN A 51 -5.69 -5.87 -6.22
CA ASN A 51 -6.46 -6.90 -6.91
C ASN A 51 -7.28 -7.80 -5.96
N SER A 52 -7.29 -7.51 -4.67
CA SER A 52 -8.00 -8.30 -3.65
C SER A 52 -8.97 -7.43 -2.87
N GLU A 53 -10.10 -7.98 -2.47
CA GLU A 53 -11.09 -7.27 -1.67
C GLU A 53 -10.64 -7.19 -0.20
N TYR A 54 -10.32 -5.99 0.24
CA TYR A 54 -10.00 -5.66 1.63
C TYR A 54 -10.92 -4.53 2.11
N ASP A 55 -10.92 -4.31 3.42
CA ASP A 55 -11.60 -3.19 4.11
C ASP A 55 -11.09 -1.78 3.72
N ILE A 56 -10.20 -1.66 2.74
CA ILE A 56 -9.71 -0.39 2.22
C ILE A 56 -9.70 -0.46 0.69
N ASP A 57 -10.12 0.63 0.05
CA ASP A 57 -9.95 0.81 -1.39
C ASP A 57 -8.56 1.37 -1.67
N ILE A 58 -7.87 0.83 -2.68
CA ILE A 58 -6.52 1.27 -3.05
C ILE A 58 -6.51 1.57 -4.54
N GLU A 59 -6.39 2.86 -4.88
CA GLU A 59 -6.29 3.33 -6.25
C GLU A 59 -4.90 3.89 -6.56
N LYS A 60 -4.43 3.64 -7.77
CA LYS A 60 -3.17 4.20 -8.26
C LYS A 60 -3.38 5.64 -8.78
N TRP A 61 -2.94 6.61 -7.99
CA TRP A 61 -3.18 8.04 -8.25
C TRP A 61 -2.20 8.68 -9.24
N GLY A 62 -0.91 8.36 -9.16
CA GLY A 62 0.06 8.96 -10.09
C GLY A 62 1.53 8.72 -9.77
N TYR A 63 2.40 9.33 -10.57
CA TYR A 63 3.85 9.17 -10.50
C TYR A 63 4.53 10.54 -10.53
N SER A 64 5.13 10.96 -9.42
CA SER A 64 5.93 12.19 -9.35
C SER A 64 7.40 11.88 -9.00
N SER A 65 7.63 11.00 -8.02
CA SER A 65 8.97 10.49 -7.66
C SER A 65 8.99 9.02 -7.23
N SER A 66 7.81 8.49 -6.91
CA SER A 66 7.45 7.07 -6.79
C SER A 66 5.94 6.98 -7.01
N THR A 67 5.40 5.77 -7.17
CA THR A 67 3.95 5.59 -7.28
C THR A 67 3.25 6.13 -6.03
N THR A 68 2.20 6.92 -6.25
CA THR A 68 1.30 7.41 -5.21
C THR A 68 0.02 6.62 -5.28
N TRP A 69 -0.42 6.16 -4.12
CA TRP A 69 -1.62 5.38 -3.91
C TRP A 69 -2.61 6.24 -3.15
N LYS A 70 -3.82 6.34 -3.67
CA LYS A 70 -4.96 6.88 -2.95
C LYS A 70 -5.58 5.71 -2.18
N VAL A 71 -5.83 5.91 -0.89
CA VAL A 71 -6.45 4.90 -0.04
C VAL A 71 -7.62 5.53 0.69
N ASP A 72 -8.75 4.86 0.63
CA ASP A 72 -10.00 5.24 1.27
C ASP A 72 -10.52 4.07 2.12
N VAL A 73 -11.15 4.39 3.25
CA VAL A 73 -11.83 3.46 4.17
C VAL A 73 -13.33 3.48 3.94
#